data_AF-G4SWE3-F1
#
_entry.id   AF-G4SWE3-F1
#
_cell.length_a   1.000
_cell.length_b   1.000
_cell.length_c   1.000
_cell.angle_alpha   90.00
_cell.angle_beta   90.00
_cell.angle_gamma   90.00
#
_symmetry.space_group_name_H-M   'P 1'
#
loop_
_entity.id
_entity.type
_entity.pdbx_description
1 polymer ?
#
loop_
_entity_poly.entity_id
_entity_poly.type
_entity_poly.pdbx_seq_one_letter_code
_entity_poly.pdbx_strand_id
1 'polypeptide(L)'
;MKLSAFLIIVLLTYSNLSQAGHHRSERNSFSVTIHSFSKHSNKDETIPFNTLGISLLPNERFILQVKTNKPSVPVKLQAEQGKTRQLAQQQWQWQAPNKPGLTVLRLIHPISKETTELNVFVMVPASNVKNGMLNGYQIGSYPRLPFKNMTTYETPKGFIEVTEANQDTKVSPHFTIGDFLSHQKGGFPKYLVLRERLLLKLEHIIETLYSKHFPVDSLHIMSGYRTPWYNKSLGQGPYSQHIYGGAADIYIDVNPKDGYMDDLNKDGKRDYQDAKVLIDIIEEMEGQSLYNKFVGGLARYRKTPHHGPFVHIDERGYKARWND
;
A
#
# COMPACT_ATOMS: atom_id res chain seq x y z
N MET A 1 3.47 72.51 -23.14
CA MET A 1 3.05 72.14 -21.77
C MET A 1 1.61 71.65 -21.80
N LYS A 2 1.41 70.33 -21.78
CA LYS A 2 0.12 69.67 -21.54
C LYS A 2 0.40 68.48 -20.63
N LEU A 3 -0.22 68.48 -19.45
CA LEU A 3 -0.23 67.36 -18.52
C LEU A 3 -1.12 66.25 -19.10
N SER A 4 -0.61 65.02 -19.16
CA SER A 4 -1.42 63.82 -19.40
C SER A 4 -1.62 63.08 -18.08
N ALA A 5 -2.90 62.81 -17.79
CA ALA A 5 -3.39 62.11 -16.61
C ALA A 5 -2.95 60.63 -16.60
N PHE A 6 -2.47 60.17 -15.45
CA PHE A 6 -2.22 58.75 -15.18
C PHE A 6 -3.46 58.16 -14.52
N LEU A 7 -4.08 57.18 -15.18
CA LEU A 7 -5.22 56.42 -14.70
C LEU A 7 -4.72 55.37 -13.68
N ILE A 8 -4.99 55.57 -12.40
CA ILE A 8 -4.73 54.57 -11.35
C ILE A 8 -5.91 53.61 -11.33
N ILE A 9 -5.68 52.37 -11.77
CA ILE A 9 -6.62 51.26 -11.59
C ILE A 9 -6.45 50.74 -10.17
N VAL A 10 -7.44 51.01 -9.31
CA VAL A 10 -7.59 50.41 -7.99
C VAL A 10 -8.10 48.98 -8.18
N LEU A 11 -7.23 47.99 -8.01
CA LEU A 11 -7.61 46.59 -7.89
C LEU A 11 -8.09 46.34 -6.45
N LEU A 12 -9.40 46.21 -6.31
CA LEU A 12 -10.09 45.77 -5.10
C LEU A 12 -9.60 44.36 -4.71
N THR A 13 -8.94 44.26 -3.57
CA THR A 13 -8.64 43.00 -2.90
C THR A 13 -9.90 42.44 -2.27
N TYR A 14 -10.46 41.39 -2.86
CA TYR A 14 -11.47 40.56 -2.21
C TYR A 14 -10.85 39.27 -1.67
N SER A 15 -10.83 39.22 -0.33
CA SER A 15 -11.17 38.09 0.54
C SER A 15 -10.42 36.76 0.43
N ASN A 16 -9.67 36.48 1.51
CA ASN A 16 -9.66 35.24 2.29
C ASN A 16 -10.20 33.98 1.59
N LEU A 17 -9.29 33.17 1.07
CA LEU A 17 -9.51 31.75 0.88
C LEU A 17 -8.59 31.00 1.84
N SER A 18 -9.26 30.15 2.61
CA SER A 18 -8.76 29.23 3.62
C SER A 18 -7.42 28.58 3.28
N GLN A 19 -6.57 28.54 4.30
CA GLN A 19 -5.41 27.68 4.43
C GLN A 19 -5.84 26.20 4.48
N ALA A 20 -6.37 25.67 3.37
CA ALA A 20 -6.44 24.23 3.14
C ALA A 20 -5.03 23.80 2.74
N GLY A 21 -4.41 22.94 3.54
CA GLY A 21 -3.02 22.53 3.38
C GLY A 21 -2.70 22.13 1.93
N HIS A 22 -1.63 22.69 1.38
CA HIS A 22 -1.10 22.24 0.10
C HIS A 22 -0.66 20.77 0.24
N HIS A 23 -1.52 19.84 -0.14
CA HIS A 23 -1.14 18.43 -0.29
C HIS A 23 -0.08 18.34 -1.39
N ARG A 24 1.15 17.98 -1.00
CA ARG A 24 2.20 17.67 -1.96
C ARG A 24 1.79 16.40 -2.68
N SER A 25 1.69 16.44 -4.01
CA SER A 25 1.44 15.21 -4.79
C SER A 25 2.49 14.16 -4.43
N GLU A 26 2.05 13.01 -3.92
CA GLU A 26 2.91 11.83 -3.67
C GLU A 26 3.30 11.12 -4.97
N ARG A 27 2.81 11.61 -6.11
CA ARG A 27 3.19 11.16 -7.46
C ARG A 27 4.33 11.98 -8.02
N ASN A 28 5.26 11.29 -8.68
CA ASN A 28 6.32 11.92 -9.48
C ASN A 28 5.83 12.21 -10.91
N SER A 29 6.59 13.05 -11.64
CA SER A 29 6.34 13.33 -13.07
C SER A 29 6.62 12.14 -14.01
N PHE A 30 7.18 11.06 -13.46
CA PHE A 30 7.41 9.79 -14.13
C PHE A 30 6.82 8.63 -13.30
N SER A 31 6.53 7.52 -13.97
CA SER A 31 6.09 6.29 -13.31
C SER A 31 7.06 5.14 -13.56
N VAL A 32 7.07 4.20 -12.64
CA VAL A 32 7.94 3.02 -12.69
C VAL A 32 7.07 1.79 -12.88
N THR A 33 7.26 1.04 -13.96
CA THR A 33 6.62 -0.26 -14.15
C THR A 33 7.60 -1.37 -13.76
N ILE A 34 7.13 -2.28 -12.91
CA ILE A 34 7.87 -3.47 -12.51
C ILE A 34 7.31 -4.66 -13.27
N HIS A 35 8.15 -5.25 -14.13
CA HIS A 35 7.86 -6.48 -14.84
C HIS A 35 8.64 -7.61 -14.16
N SER A 36 7.98 -8.35 -13.28
CA SER A 36 8.63 -9.48 -12.63
C SER A 36 8.68 -10.69 -13.54
N PHE A 37 9.76 -11.49 -13.42
CA PHE A 37 9.87 -12.78 -14.09
C PHE A 37 9.11 -13.89 -13.37
N SER A 38 8.65 -13.63 -12.14
CA SER A 38 7.88 -14.60 -11.37
C SER A 38 6.42 -14.58 -11.77
N LYS A 39 5.88 -15.78 -12.04
CA LYS A 39 4.46 -16.00 -12.33
C LYS A 39 3.53 -15.62 -11.17
N HIS A 40 4.08 -15.39 -9.97
CA HIS A 40 3.34 -15.20 -8.73
C HIS A 40 3.31 -13.75 -8.22
N SER A 41 4.24 -12.92 -8.69
CA SER A 41 4.11 -11.47 -8.56
C SER A 41 3.20 -10.97 -9.67
N ASN A 42 2.33 -10.02 -9.33
CA ASN A 42 1.40 -9.44 -10.28
C ASN A 42 2.11 -8.99 -11.56
N LYS A 43 1.59 -9.46 -12.71
CA LYS A 43 2.02 -9.01 -14.03
C LYS A 43 2.01 -7.48 -14.04
N ASP A 44 3.12 -6.89 -14.47
CA ASP A 44 3.32 -5.48 -14.82
C ASP A 44 2.55 -4.48 -13.94
N GLU A 45 3.01 -4.25 -12.72
CA GLU A 45 2.45 -3.17 -11.89
C GLU A 45 3.13 -1.85 -12.22
N THR A 46 2.31 -0.84 -12.52
CA THR A 46 2.79 0.54 -12.67
C THR A 46 2.62 1.26 -11.35
N ILE A 47 3.72 1.81 -10.86
CA ILE A 47 3.89 2.51 -9.60
C ILE A 47 3.93 4.01 -9.92
N PRO A 48 2.85 4.76 -9.61
CA PRO A 48 2.83 6.19 -9.84
C PRO A 48 3.42 6.99 -8.67
N PHE A 49 3.63 6.34 -7.52
CA PHE A 49 4.04 6.98 -6.27
C PHE A 49 5.55 7.14 -6.16
N ASN A 50 5.97 8.09 -5.32
CA ASN A 50 7.37 8.35 -4.98
C ASN A 50 8.00 7.25 -4.10
N THR A 51 7.22 6.35 -3.52
CA THR A 51 7.74 5.20 -2.79
C THR A 51 6.84 3.97 -2.90
N LEU A 52 7.45 2.78 -2.93
CA LEU A 52 6.74 1.51 -2.80
C LEU A 52 7.64 0.44 -2.18
N GLY A 53 7.07 -0.37 -1.30
CA GLY A 53 7.66 -1.62 -0.82
C GLY A 53 7.38 -2.76 -1.80
N ILE A 54 8.42 -3.51 -2.16
CA ILE A 54 8.30 -4.71 -3.00
C ILE A 54 9.01 -5.89 -2.34
N SER A 55 8.52 -7.10 -2.60
CA SER A 55 9.10 -8.31 -2.00
C SER A 55 9.55 -9.34 -3.03
N LEU A 56 10.73 -9.93 -2.80
CA LEU A 56 11.38 -10.87 -3.72
C LEU A 56 12.08 -11.97 -2.93
N LEU A 57 12.18 -13.17 -3.49
CA LEU A 57 13.06 -14.21 -2.95
C LEU A 57 14.54 -13.87 -3.20
N PRO A 58 15.45 -14.48 -2.43
CA PRO A 58 16.88 -14.39 -2.70
C PRO A 58 17.23 -14.78 -4.14
N ASN A 59 18.07 -13.98 -4.79
CA ASN A 59 18.47 -14.11 -6.20
C ASN A 59 17.35 -13.96 -7.25
N GLU A 60 16.12 -13.65 -6.84
CA GLU A 60 15.04 -13.37 -7.78
C GLU A 60 15.33 -12.10 -8.59
N ARG A 61 14.73 -12.01 -9.78
CA ARG A 61 14.96 -10.93 -10.73
C ARG A 61 13.65 -10.27 -11.09
N PHE A 62 13.74 -9.01 -11.48
CA PHE A 62 12.68 -8.30 -12.18
C PHE A 62 13.26 -7.29 -13.15
N ILE A 63 12.43 -6.78 -14.05
CA ILE A 63 12.74 -5.67 -14.95
C ILE A 63 12.05 -4.42 -14.43
N LEU A 64 12.82 -3.35 -14.28
CA LEU A 64 12.37 -1.98 -14.11
C LEU A 64 12.25 -1.32 -15.47
N GLN A 65 11.09 -0.73 -15.75
CA GLN A 65 10.86 0.12 -16.91
C GLN A 65 10.36 1.48 -16.42
N VAL A 66 11.02 2.57 -16.79
CA VAL A 66 10.52 3.92 -16.49
C VAL A 66 9.72 4.44 -17.67
N LYS A 67 8.54 5.01 -17.38
CA LYS A 67 7.74 5.77 -18.33
C LYS A 67 7.71 7.24 -17.90
N THR A 68 8.08 8.12 -18.83
CA THR A 68 8.10 9.57 -18.63
C THR A 68 7.42 10.26 -19.79
N ASN A 69 6.69 11.35 -19.49
CA ASN A 69 6.08 12.20 -20.50
C ASN A 69 7.11 13.11 -21.20
N LYS A 70 8.34 13.19 -20.67
CA LYS A 70 9.46 13.98 -21.21
C LYS A 70 10.71 13.11 -21.35
N PRO A 71 10.83 12.32 -22.44
CA PRO A 71 11.88 11.30 -22.58
C PRO A 71 13.29 11.84 -22.82
N SER A 72 13.44 13.16 -23.03
CA SER A 72 14.74 13.78 -23.37
C SER A 72 15.78 13.70 -22.26
N VAL A 73 15.38 13.38 -21.02
CA VAL A 73 16.27 13.31 -19.86
C VAL A 73 16.08 11.98 -19.14
N PRO A 74 16.97 10.99 -19.34
CA PRO A 74 16.78 9.66 -18.75
C PRO A 74 16.96 9.69 -17.23
N VAL A 75 16.03 9.03 -16.53
CA VAL A 75 16.11 8.77 -15.09
C VAL A 75 17.31 7.87 -14.78
N LYS A 76 18.00 8.13 -13.67
CA LYS A 76 19.13 7.32 -13.19
C LYS A 76 18.68 6.32 -12.15
N LEU A 77 19.10 5.07 -12.29
CA LEU A 77 18.91 4.03 -11.28
C LEU A 77 20.15 3.95 -10.37
N GLN A 78 19.94 4.06 -9.06
CA GLN A 78 20.92 3.76 -8.02
C GLN A 78 20.41 2.56 -7.21
N ALA A 79 21.30 1.62 -6.89
CA ALA A 79 20.97 0.44 -6.10
C ALA A 79 21.99 0.31 -4.96
N GLU A 80 21.50 0.18 -3.72
CA GLU A 80 22.39 -0.02 -2.55
C GLU A 80 23.01 -1.42 -2.55
N GLN A 81 22.21 -2.44 -2.88
CA GLN A 81 22.65 -3.82 -3.01
C GLN A 81 22.02 -4.49 -4.25
N GLY A 82 22.38 -5.76 -4.47
CA GLY A 82 21.93 -6.55 -5.62
C GLY A 82 22.77 -6.33 -6.86
N LYS A 83 22.34 -6.90 -7.99
CA LYS A 83 23.04 -6.79 -9.27
C LYS A 83 22.16 -6.13 -10.31
N THR A 84 22.62 -5.04 -10.88
CA THR A 84 21.93 -4.29 -11.94
C THR A 84 22.55 -4.61 -13.30
N ARG A 85 21.71 -4.89 -14.30
CA ARG A 85 22.10 -4.98 -15.71
C ARG A 85 21.17 -4.06 -16.51
N GLN A 86 21.74 -3.07 -17.18
CA GLN A 86 20.98 -2.24 -18.10
C GLN A 86 20.59 -3.07 -19.34
N LEU A 87 19.30 -3.04 -19.71
CA LEU A 87 18.77 -3.76 -20.88
C LEU A 87 18.55 -2.83 -22.06
N ALA A 88 18.02 -1.63 -21.79
CA ALA A 88 17.80 -0.58 -22.77
C ALA A 88 17.81 0.81 -22.09
N GLN A 89 17.53 1.87 -22.84
CA GLN A 89 17.29 3.19 -22.25
C GLN A 89 16.05 3.13 -21.35
N GLN A 90 16.16 3.60 -20.11
CA GLN A 90 15.07 3.56 -19.12
C GLN A 90 14.56 2.14 -18.79
N GLN A 91 15.40 1.12 -19.01
CA GLN A 91 15.06 -0.26 -18.70
C GLN A 91 16.25 -1.02 -18.09
N TRP A 92 16.04 -1.63 -16.94
CA TRP A 92 17.06 -2.37 -16.20
C TRP A 92 16.51 -3.69 -15.70
N GLN A 93 17.32 -4.74 -15.78
CA GLN A 93 17.11 -5.94 -14.97
C GLN A 93 17.83 -5.75 -13.65
N TRP A 94 17.15 -5.99 -12.54
CA TRP A 94 17.77 -6.07 -11.22
C TRP A 94 17.60 -7.45 -10.62
N GLN A 95 18.64 -7.94 -9.94
CA GLN A 95 18.65 -9.20 -9.20
C GLN A 95 18.85 -8.95 -7.71
N ALA A 96 17.99 -9.55 -6.90
CA ALA A 96 18.06 -9.50 -5.44
C ALA A 96 19.36 -10.10 -4.89
N PRO A 97 19.88 -9.56 -3.77
CA PRO A 97 20.88 -10.24 -2.96
C PRO A 97 20.51 -11.71 -2.66
N ASN A 98 21.51 -12.52 -2.33
CA ASN A 98 21.33 -13.93 -2.00
C ASN A 98 20.95 -14.18 -0.53
N LYS A 99 20.87 -13.13 0.29
CA LYS A 99 20.49 -13.18 1.70
C LYS A 99 19.22 -12.34 1.94
N PRO A 100 18.32 -12.79 2.82
CA PRO A 100 17.19 -11.97 3.27
C PRO A 100 17.64 -10.64 3.88
N GLY A 101 16.78 -9.62 3.80
CA GLY A 101 17.03 -8.28 4.32
C GLY A 101 16.36 -7.18 3.49
N LEU A 102 16.56 -5.93 3.91
CA LEU A 102 16.09 -4.74 3.20
C LEU A 102 17.22 -4.15 2.35
N THR A 103 16.91 -3.74 1.13
CA THR A 103 17.76 -2.91 0.27
C THR A 103 16.92 -1.87 -0.44
N VAL A 104 17.53 -0.76 -0.86
CA VAL A 104 16.82 0.30 -1.56
C VAL A 104 17.29 0.46 -3.01
N LEU A 105 16.32 0.69 -3.92
CA LEU A 105 16.57 1.18 -5.26
C LEU A 105 16.01 2.60 -5.39
N ARG A 106 16.80 3.52 -5.94
CA ARG A 106 16.38 4.92 -6.17
C ARG A 106 16.41 5.24 -7.64
N LEU A 107 15.27 5.70 -8.16
CA LEU A 107 15.12 6.21 -9.51
C LEU A 107 15.06 7.73 -9.44
N ILE A 108 16.09 8.40 -9.94
CA ILE A 108 16.31 9.84 -9.73
C ILE A 108 16.23 10.57 -11.07
N HIS A 109 15.27 11.47 -11.20
CA HIS A 109 15.20 12.37 -12.35
C HIS A 109 16.27 13.48 -12.20
N PRO A 110 17.23 13.60 -13.13
CA PRO A 110 18.46 14.35 -12.86
C PRO A 110 18.28 15.88 -12.82
N ILE A 111 17.21 16.41 -13.43
CA ILE A 111 16.90 17.85 -13.44
C ILE A 111 15.97 18.22 -12.29
N SER A 112 14.74 17.69 -12.26
CA SER A 112 13.75 17.98 -11.22
C SER A 112 14.12 17.47 -9.83
N LYS A 113 15.08 16.53 -9.73
CA LYS A 113 15.48 15.83 -8.50
C LYS A 113 14.38 14.97 -7.86
N GLU A 114 13.24 14.82 -8.54
CA GLU A 114 12.21 13.87 -8.16
C GLU A 114 12.82 12.46 -8.06
N THR A 115 12.46 11.76 -6.99
CA THR A 115 13.00 10.44 -6.67
C THR A 115 11.84 9.49 -6.42
N THR A 116 11.88 8.33 -7.06
CA THR A 116 11.09 7.16 -6.66
C THR A 116 11.99 6.21 -5.88
N GLU A 117 11.63 5.90 -4.64
CA GLU A 117 12.32 4.95 -3.79
C GLU A 117 11.57 3.61 -3.74
N LEU A 118 12.24 2.53 -4.13
CA LEU A 118 11.71 1.17 -3.99
C LEU A 118 12.40 0.49 -2.81
N ASN A 119 11.65 0.24 -1.75
CA ASN A 119 12.09 -0.51 -0.58
C ASN A 119 11.93 -2.00 -0.86
N VAL A 120 13.04 -2.67 -1.16
CA VAL A 120 13.05 -4.06 -1.60
C VAL A 120 13.33 -4.98 -0.41
N PHE A 121 12.32 -5.74 -0.02
CA PHE A 121 12.40 -6.77 1.01
C PHE A 121 12.79 -8.11 0.37
N VAL A 122 14.05 -8.51 0.54
CA VAL A 122 14.49 -9.86 0.21
C VAL A 122 13.96 -10.81 1.29
N MET A 123 13.01 -11.64 0.92
CA MET A 123 12.23 -12.49 1.82
C MET A 123 13.05 -13.66 2.37
N VAL A 124 12.64 -14.14 3.55
CA VAL A 124 13.03 -15.46 4.03
C VAL A 124 12.19 -16.52 3.30
N PRO A 125 12.79 -17.50 2.61
CA PRO A 125 12.04 -18.51 1.88
C PRO A 125 11.11 -19.34 2.79
N ALA A 126 9.90 -19.66 2.31
CA ALA A 126 8.91 -20.43 3.06
C ALA A 126 9.36 -21.87 3.35
N SER A 127 10.34 -22.39 2.60
CA SER A 127 11.01 -23.67 2.88
C SER A 127 11.71 -23.72 4.25
N ASN A 128 11.99 -22.55 4.83
CA ASN A 128 12.62 -22.42 6.15
C ASN A 128 11.61 -22.58 7.28
N VAL A 129 10.30 -22.56 6.99
CA VAL A 129 9.26 -22.85 7.98
C VAL A 129 9.35 -24.33 8.35
N LYS A 130 9.57 -24.63 9.64
CA LYS A 130 9.61 -25.99 10.17
C LYS A 130 8.56 -26.12 11.27
N ASN A 131 7.69 -27.12 11.16
CA ASN A 131 6.60 -27.37 12.12
C ASN A 131 5.74 -26.12 12.41
N GLY A 132 5.49 -25.31 11.37
CA GLY A 132 4.71 -24.07 11.48
C GLY A 132 5.44 -22.89 12.14
N MET A 133 6.76 -23.00 12.37
CA MET A 133 7.59 -21.96 12.98
C MET A 133 8.64 -21.44 12.00
N LEU A 134 8.94 -20.14 12.07
CA LEU A 134 10.03 -19.50 11.34
C LEU A 134 10.84 -18.66 12.34
N ASN A 135 12.08 -19.06 12.63
CA ASN A 135 12.96 -18.37 13.58
C ASN A 135 12.29 -18.02 14.93
N GLY A 136 11.53 -18.98 15.49
CA GLY A 136 10.81 -18.78 16.76
C GLY A 136 9.46 -18.06 16.65
N TYR A 137 9.10 -17.54 15.47
CA TYR A 137 7.80 -16.93 15.22
C TYR A 137 6.80 -17.94 14.65
N GLN A 138 5.60 -17.99 15.22
CA GLN A 138 4.58 -18.96 14.83
C GLN A 138 3.82 -18.49 13.58
N ILE A 139 4.03 -19.18 12.46
CA ILE A 139 3.32 -18.95 11.20
C ILE A 139 2.04 -19.80 11.15
N GLY A 140 2.14 -21.07 11.54
CA GLY A 140 1.07 -22.05 11.34
C GLY A 140 1.08 -22.66 9.94
N SER A 141 -0.10 -23.04 9.43
CA SER A 141 -0.23 -23.77 8.17
C SER A 141 -1.21 -23.10 7.22
N TYR A 142 -0.75 -22.85 6.00
CA TYR A 142 -1.59 -22.41 4.90
C TYR A 142 -2.48 -23.56 4.38
N PRO A 143 -3.65 -23.26 3.81
CA PRO A 143 -4.42 -24.25 3.06
C PRO A 143 -3.58 -24.90 1.95
N ARG A 144 -3.70 -26.23 1.81
CA ARG A 144 -2.91 -27.01 0.84
C ARG A 144 -3.24 -26.65 -0.60
N LEU A 145 -4.52 -26.42 -0.90
CA LEU A 145 -5.00 -26.11 -2.24
C LEU A 145 -5.44 -24.64 -2.27
N PRO A 146 -5.10 -23.88 -3.33
CA PRO A 146 -5.63 -22.54 -3.51
C PRO A 146 -7.16 -22.58 -3.63
N PHE A 147 -7.84 -21.63 -2.99
CA PHE A 147 -9.28 -21.49 -3.13
C PHE A 147 -9.64 -21.30 -4.62
N LYS A 148 -10.50 -22.18 -5.16
CA LYS A 148 -10.94 -22.15 -6.57
C LYS A 148 -9.79 -22.06 -7.59
N ASN A 149 -8.61 -22.62 -7.28
CA ASN A 149 -7.41 -22.55 -8.13
C ASN A 149 -6.96 -21.11 -8.47
N MET A 150 -7.30 -20.14 -7.62
CA MET A 150 -6.96 -18.74 -7.83
C MET A 150 -5.54 -18.43 -7.34
N THR A 151 -4.78 -17.68 -8.13
CA THR A 151 -3.41 -17.26 -7.78
C THR A 151 -3.37 -16.41 -6.51
N THR A 152 -4.41 -15.62 -6.25
CA THR A 152 -4.59 -14.83 -5.02
C THR A 152 -4.73 -15.67 -3.74
N TYR A 153 -4.78 -17.01 -3.84
CA TYR A 153 -4.85 -17.94 -2.71
C TYR A 153 -3.69 -18.95 -2.71
N GLU A 154 -2.66 -18.73 -3.53
CA GLU A 154 -1.45 -19.55 -3.49
C GLU A 154 -0.68 -19.33 -2.19
N THR A 155 -0.08 -20.41 -1.68
CA THR A 155 0.77 -20.34 -0.50
C THR A 155 1.96 -19.41 -0.78
N PRO A 156 2.25 -18.44 0.11
CA PRO A 156 3.38 -17.54 -0.04
C PRO A 156 4.71 -18.29 -0.18
N LYS A 157 5.56 -17.82 -1.08
CA LYS A 157 6.87 -18.44 -1.34
C LYS A 157 7.93 -18.04 -0.31
N GLY A 158 7.69 -16.94 0.41
CA GLY A 158 8.57 -16.41 1.44
C GLY A 158 7.82 -15.40 2.31
N PHE A 159 8.53 -14.89 3.31
CA PHE A 159 8.03 -13.92 4.25
C PHE A 159 9.00 -12.75 4.37
N ILE A 160 8.46 -11.54 4.47
CA ILE A 160 9.24 -10.35 4.82
C ILE A 160 9.64 -10.47 6.29
N GLU A 161 10.93 -10.37 6.56
CA GLU A 161 11.45 -10.27 7.93
C GLU A 161 11.38 -8.82 8.40
N VAL A 162 10.58 -8.58 9.43
CA VAL A 162 10.47 -7.29 10.08
C VAL A 162 11.19 -7.37 11.41
N THR A 163 12.00 -6.36 11.70
CA THR A 163 12.84 -6.20 12.89
C THR A 163 12.55 -4.84 13.51
N GLU A 164 13.02 -4.61 14.73
CA GLU A 164 12.94 -3.28 15.35
C GLU A 164 13.57 -2.18 14.48
N ALA A 165 14.64 -2.52 13.76
CA ALA A 165 15.39 -1.57 12.93
C ALA A 165 14.70 -1.21 11.61
N ASN A 166 13.76 -2.01 11.11
CA ASN A 166 13.13 -1.78 9.80
C ASN A 166 11.60 -1.64 9.85
N GLN A 167 10.95 -1.75 11.02
CA GLN A 167 9.49 -1.67 11.13
C GLN A 167 8.90 -0.36 10.61
N ASP A 168 9.66 0.74 10.66
CA ASP A 168 9.23 2.06 10.18
C ASP A 168 9.51 2.29 8.68
N THR A 169 9.99 1.26 7.96
CA THR A 169 10.27 1.37 6.52
C THR A 169 8.98 1.63 5.75
N LYS A 170 8.98 2.69 4.93
CA LYS A 170 7.84 3.02 4.06
C LYS A 170 7.61 1.94 3.01
N VAL A 171 6.36 1.47 2.92
CA VAL A 171 5.89 0.54 1.88
C VAL A 171 5.02 1.25 0.85
N SER A 172 4.56 2.45 1.16
CA SER A 172 3.92 3.39 0.25
C SER A 172 3.95 4.78 0.93
N PRO A 173 3.53 5.87 0.27
CA PRO A 173 3.57 7.20 0.87
C PRO A 173 2.97 7.27 2.28
N HIS A 174 1.81 6.66 2.48
CA HIS A 174 1.03 6.78 3.71
C HIS A 174 1.23 5.63 4.71
N PHE A 175 1.96 4.56 4.33
CA PHE A 175 2.09 3.36 5.16
C PHE A 175 3.55 2.88 5.33
N THR A 176 3.82 2.30 6.49
CA THR A 176 5.04 1.58 6.85
C THR A 176 4.81 0.07 6.86
N ILE A 177 5.88 -0.73 6.83
CA ILE A 177 5.78 -2.19 6.93
C ILE A 177 5.20 -2.62 8.30
N GLY A 178 5.46 -1.84 9.35
CA GLY A 178 4.97 -2.06 10.71
C GLY A 178 3.45 -2.01 10.82
N ASP A 179 2.79 -1.15 10.05
CA ASP A 179 1.33 -1.00 10.03
C ASP A 179 0.60 -2.31 9.64
N PHE A 180 1.29 -3.20 8.93
CA PHE A 180 0.71 -4.47 8.47
C PHE A 180 1.09 -5.67 9.33
N LEU A 181 1.83 -5.49 10.43
CA LEU A 181 2.25 -6.59 11.28
C LEU A 181 1.06 -7.31 11.93
N SER A 182 1.21 -8.61 12.10
CA SER A 182 0.24 -9.38 12.87
C SER A 182 0.27 -8.97 14.34
N HIS A 183 -0.93 -8.81 14.92
CA HIS A 183 -1.14 -8.56 16.36
C HIS A 183 -0.81 -9.76 17.24
N GLN A 184 -0.36 -10.88 16.65
CA GLN A 184 0.22 -11.99 17.39
C GLN A 184 1.32 -11.48 18.35
N LYS A 185 1.20 -11.86 19.62
CA LYS A 185 2.18 -11.56 20.66
C LYS A 185 3.53 -12.24 20.34
N GLY A 186 4.61 -11.61 20.78
CA GLY A 186 5.98 -12.09 20.56
C GLY A 186 6.93 -10.94 20.24
N GLY A 187 8.22 -11.19 20.41
CA GLY A 187 9.29 -10.25 20.05
C GLY A 187 9.62 -10.28 18.55
N PHE A 188 10.54 -9.40 18.15
CA PHE A 188 11.15 -9.42 16.83
C PHE A 188 12.22 -10.53 16.70
N PRO A 189 12.49 -11.04 15.49
CA PRO A 189 11.85 -10.67 14.23
C PRO A 189 10.41 -11.21 14.11
N LYS A 190 9.57 -10.43 13.44
CA LYS A 190 8.23 -10.84 13.01
C LYS A 190 8.24 -11.07 11.51
N TYR A 191 7.29 -11.88 11.04
CA TYR A 191 7.20 -12.23 9.63
C TYR A 191 5.82 -11.94 9.08
N LEU A 192 5.79 -11.35 7.90
CA LEU A 192 4.54 -11.03 7.20
C LEU A 192 4.61 -11.31 5.70
N VAL A 193 3.44 -11.35 5.10
CA VAL A 193 3.26 -11.27 3.65
C VAL A 193 2.47 -10.01 3.36
N LEU A 194 2.90 -9.22 2.40
CA LEU A 194 2.25 -7.98 1.99
C LEU A 194 2.27 -7.90 0.48
N ARG A 195 1.10 -7.67 -0.13
CA ARG A 195 0.97 -7.57 -1.58
C ARG A 195 0.98 -6.12 -2.02
N GLU A 196 1.75 -5.85 -3.06
CA GLU A 196 1.89 -4.52 -3.65
C GLU A 196 0.53 -3.97 -4.12
N ARG A 197 -0.37 -4.83 -4.61
CA ARG A 197 -1.72 -4.44 -5.03
C ARG A 197 -2.57 -3.90 -3.89
N LEU A 198 -2.44 -4.43 -2.67
CA LEU A 198 -3.15 -3.90 -1.51
C LEU A 198 -2.67 -2.47 -1.22
N LEU A 199 -1.36 -2.22 -1.28
CA LEU A 199 -0.79 -0.89 -1.07
C LEU A 199 -1.29 0.11 -2.12
N LEU A 200 -1.23 -0.25 -3.41
CA LEU A 200 -1.73 0.60 -4.49
C LEU A 200 -3.24 0.87 -4.36
N LYS A 201 -4.02 -0.12 -3.91
CA LYS A 201 -5.46 0.03 -3.63
C LYS A 201 -5.70 1.04 -2.51
N LEU A 202 -4.99 0.91 -1.39
CA LEU A 202 -5.12 1.82 -0.24
C LEU A 202 -4.75 3.25 -0.60
N GLU A 203 -3.66 3.46 -1.35
CA GLU A 203 -3.25 4.78 -1.83
C GLU A 203 -4.31 5.40 -2.76
N HIS A 204 -4.93 4.64 -3.66
CA HIS A 204 -6.02 5.15 -4.49
C HIS A 204 -7.29 5.47 -3.69
N ILE A 205 -7.57 4.75 -2.60
CA ILE A 205 -8.68 5.09 -1.70
C ILE A 205 -8.40 6.45 -1.05
N ILE A 206 -7.19 6.67 -0.55
CA ILE A 206 -6.76 7.97 0.02
C ILE A 206 -6.90 9.10 -1.02
N GLU A 207 -6.39 8.91 -2.24
CA GLU A 207 -6.54 9.91 -3.32
C GLU A 207 -8.01 10.21 -3.64
N THR A 208 -8.88 9.19 -3.61
CA THR A 208 -10.32 9.36 -3.85
C THR A 208 -10.98 10.14 -2.72
N LEU A 209 -10.67 9.82 -1.47
CA LEU A 209 -11.13 10.55 -0.29
C LEU A 209 -10.73 12.03 -0.36
N TYR A 210 -9.48 12.31 -0.72
CA TYR A 210 -9.01 13.68 -0.96
C TYR A 210 -9.81 14.41 -2.05
N SER A 211 -10.02 13.77 -3.21
CA SER A 211 -10.79 14.37 -4.30
C SER A 211 -12.25 14.67 -3.93
N LYS A 212 -12.78 13.94 -2.94
CA LYS A 212 -14.11 14.13 -2.36
C LYS A 212 -14.11 15.10 -1.17
N HIS A 213 -12.99 15.78 -0.89
CA HIS A 213 -12.81 16.75 0.17
C HIS A 213 -12.97 16.17 1.59
N PHE A 214 -12.70 14.87 1.79
CA PHE A 214 -12.57 14.31 3.13
C PHE A 214 -11.22 14.73 3.75
N PRO A 215 -11.20 15.16 5.02
CA PRO A 215 -9.96 15.43 5.72
C PRO A 215 -9.33 14.09 6.10
N VAL A 216 -8.41 13.60 5.28
CA VAL A 216 -7.66 12.37 5.54
C VAL A 216 -6.19 12.66 5.40
N ASP A 217 -5.35 12.24 6.36
CA ASP A 217 -3.88 12.26 6.17
C ASP A 217 -3.37 10.86 5.81
N SER A 218 -4.10 9.82 6.20
CA SER A 218 -3.86 8.40 5.91
C SER A 218 -5.10 7.59 6.32
N LEU A 219 -5.07 6.28 6.13
CA LEU A 219 -5.98 5.33 6.74
C LEU A 219 -5.30 4.66 7.93
N HIS A 220 -6.01 4.43 9.02
CA HIS A 220 -5.51 3.56 10.08
C HIS A 220 -5.64 2.09 9.65
N ILE A 221 -4.56 1.32 9.76
CA ILE A 221 -4.60 -0.14 9.55
C ILE A 221 -4.89 -0.83 10.88
N MET A 222 -6.15 -1.16 11.13
CA MET A 222 -6.57 -1.87 12.35
C MET A 222 -6.07 -3.31 12.37
N SER A 223 -5.99 -3.93 11.19
CA SER A 223 -5.44 -5.28 11.04
C SER A 223 -4.95 -5.48 9.61
N GLY A 224 -3.64 -5.62 9.43
CA GLY A 224 -3.02 -6.04 8.18
C GLY A 224 -2.88 -7.56 8.08
N TYR A 225 -1.64 -8.04 7.91
CA TYR A 225 -1.35 -9.46 7.79
C TYR A 225 -1.69 -10.24 9.07
N ARG A 226 -2.19 -11.47 8.89
CA ARG A 226 -2.37 -12.43 9.98
C ARG A 226 -1.59 -13.69 9.65
N THR A 227 -0.79 -14.20 10.57
CA THR A 227 -0.25 -15.56 10.39
C THR A 227 -1.44 -16.54 10.30
N PRO A 228 -1.35 -17.64 9.54
CA PRO A 228 -2.38 -18.68 9.57
C PRO A 228 -2.73 -19.14 10.99
N TRP A 229 -1.74 -19.23 11.88
CA TRP A 229 -1.97 -19.54 13.30
C TRP A 229 -2.83 -18.48 14.00
N TYR A 230 -2.46 -17.20 13.88
CA TYR A 230 -3.17 -16.10 14.52
C TYR A 230 -4.58 -15.95 13.96
N ASN A 231 -4.74 -16.05 12.63
CA ASN A 231 -6.06 -16.03 11.98
C ASN A 231 -6.97 -17.14 12.52
N LYS A 232 -6.44 -18.36 12.70
CA LYS A 232 -7.19 -19.46 13.32
C LYS A 232 -7.56 -19.17 14.78
N SER A 233 -6.67 -18.54 15.55
CA SER A 233 -6.94 -18.18 16.95
C SER A 233 -8.10 -17.18 17.10
N LEU A 234 -8.37 -16.38 16.05
CA LEU A 234 -9.50 -15.47 15.96
C LEU A 234 -10.79 -16.14 15.44
N GLY A 235 -10.79 -17.45 15.20
CA GLY A 235 -11.92 -18.18 14.62
C GLY A 235 -12.21 -17.85 13.16
N GLN A 236 -11.26 -17.20 12.46
CA GLN A 236 -11.45 -16.77 11.07
C GLN A 236 -11.25 -17.92 10.09
N GLY A 237 -11.93 -17.84 8.94
CA GLY A 237 -11.90 -18.87 7.92
C GLY A 237 -10.49 -19.14 7.35
N PRO A 238 -10.22 -20.37 6.88
CA PRO A 238 -8.90 -20.79 6.42
C PRO A 238 -8.43 -20.09 5.13
N TYR A 239 -9.36 -19.47 4.39
CA TYR A 239 -9.08 -18.73 3.15
C TYR A 239 -9.24 -17.21 3.32
N SER A 240 -9.08 -16.69 4.55
CA SER A 240 -9.04 -15.24 4.80
C SER A 240 -7.93 -14.57 3.99
N GLN A 241 -8.20 -13.48 3.28
CA GLN A 241 -7.15 -12.78 2.51
C GLN A 241 -6.06 -12.15 3.39
N HIS A 242 -6.31 -11.96 4.69
CA HIS A 242 -5.28 -11.47 5.62
C HIS A 242 -4.07 -12.41 5.70
N ILE A 243 -4.27 -13.73 5.57
CA ILE A 243 -3.14 -14.68 5.63
C ILE A 243 -2.28 -14.63 4.38
N TYR A 244 -2.79 -14.08 3.28
CA TYR A 244 -2.11 -13.98 2.00
C TYR A 244 -1.53 -12.58 1.74
N GLY A 245 -1.66 -11.66 2.70
CA GLY A 245 -1.13 -10.30 2.59
C GLY A 245 -1.92 -9.37 1.66
N GLY A 246 -3.12 -9.78 1.26
CA GLY A 246 -3.98 -9.07 0.32
C GLY A 246 -5.19 -8.39 0.95
N ALA A 247 -5.25 -8.27 2.29
CA ALA A 247 -6.36 -7.65 3.01
C ALA A 247 -5.90 -6.68 4.09
N ALA A 248 -6.74 -5.70 4.37
CA ALA A 248 -6.62 -4.80 5.50
C ALA A 248 -8.00 -4.49 6.08
N ASP A 249 -8.08 -4.39 7.40
CA ASP A 249 -9.19 -3.76 8.10
C ASP A 249 -8.79 -2.32 8.41
N ILE A 250 -9.57 -1.33 7.96
CA ILE A 250 -9.21 0.07 7.92
C ILE A 250 -10.27 1.01 8.49
N TYR A 251 -9.85 2.18 8.93
CA TYR A 251 -10.74 3.31 9.27
C TYR A 251 -10.02 4.66 9.12
N ILE A 252 -10.79 5.76 9.12
CA ILE A 252 -10.26 7.13 9.14
C ILE A 252 -10.24 7.60 10.60
N ASP A 253 -9.10 8.11 11.06
CA ASP A 253 -8.85 8.55 12.45
C ASP A 253 -7.86 9.71 12.43
N VAL A 254 -8.41 10.91 12.26
CA VAL A 254 -7.67 12.13 11.98
C VAL A 254 -7.90 13.16 13.08
N ASN A 255 -9.15 13.37 13.50
CA ASN A 255 -9.44 14.42 14.46
C ASN A 255 -10.64 14.10 15.38
N PRO A 256 -10.38 13.73 16.66
CA PRO A 256 -9.07 13.48 17.25
C PRO A 256 -8.48 12.16 16.76
N LYS A 257 -7.15 12.08 16.68
CA LYS A 257 -6.44 10.81 16.44
C LYS A 257 -6.40 9.96 17.71
N ASP A 258 -7.47 9.21 17.98
CA ASP A 258 -7.69 8.50 19.24
C ASP A 258 -7.82 6.98 19.09
N GLY A 259 -7.54 6.45 17.90
CA GLY A 259 -7.60 5.02 17.61
C GLY A 259 -9.02 4.53 17.35
N TYR A 260 -9.93 5.41 16.93
CA TYR A 260 -11.30 5.06 16.66
C TYR A 260 -11.82 5.86 15.45
N MET A 261 -12.72 5.27 14.65
CA MET A 261 -13.20 5.90 13.42
C MET A 261 -13.85 7.27 13.68
N ASP A 262 -13.51 8.27 12.85
CA ASP A 262 -14.12 9.60 12.87
C ASP A 262 -15.60 9.57 12.48
N ASP A 263 -16.35 10.60 12.87
CA ASP A 263 -17.74 10.85 12.45
C ASP A 263 -17.73 11.39 10.99
N LEU A 264 -17.80 10.47 10.03
CA LEU A 264 -17.69 10.74 8.61
C LEU A 264 -18.98 11.29 8.03
N ASN A 265 -20.14 10.93 8.60
CA ASN A 265 -21.44 11.41 8.14
C ASN A 265 -21.87 12.73 8.81
N LYS A 266 -21.14 13.18 9.85
CA LYS A 266 -21.35 14.41 10.62
C LYS A 266 -22.67 14.44 11.39
N ASP A 267 -23.13 13.28 11.88
CA ASP A 267 -24.37 13.15 12.65
C ASP A 267 -24.17 13.28 14.17
N GLY A 268 -22.92 13.47 14.62
CA GLY A 268 -22.51 13.58 16.01
C GLY A 268 -22.25 12.23 16.69
N LYS A 269 -22.28 11.12 15.95
CA LYS A 269 -21.99 9.77 16.46
C LYS A 269 -20.84 9.16 15.67
N ARG A 270 -20.08 8.28 16.33
CA ARG A 270 -18.99 7.52 15.74
C ARG A 270 -19.35 6.04 15.74
N ASP A 271 -20.05 5.62 14.69
CA ASP A 271 -20.67 4.29 14.59
C ASP A 271 -20.58 3.65 13.19
N TYR A 272 -21.38 2.60 12.97
CA TYR A 272 -21.32 1.79 11.75
C TYR A 272 -21.88 2.51 10.51
N GLN A 273 -22.52 3.67 10.67
CA GLN A 273 -22.90 4.55 9.57
C GLN A 273 -21.68 5.29 8.99
N ASP A 274 -20.65 5.56 9.79
CA ASP A 274 -19.40 6.13 9.28
C ASP A 274 -18.67 5.14 8.38
N ALA A 275 -18.64 3.87 8.79
CA ALA A 275 -18.11 2.79 7.95
C ALA A 275 -18.88 2.67 6.63
N LYS A 276 -20.17 3.02 6.60
CA LYS A 276 -20.96 3.06 5.36
C LYS A 276 -20.47 4.14 4.41
N VAL A 277 -20.18 5.34 4.91
CA VAL A 277 -19.65 6.43 4.08
C VAL A 277 -18.40 5.98 3.34
N LEU A 278 -17.47 5.32 4.05
CA LEU A 278 -16.24 4.81 3.44
C LEU A 278 -16.51 3.68 2.43
N ILE A 279 -17.44 2.75 2.73
CA ILE A 279 -17.83 1.71 1.77
C ILE A 279 -18.42 2.31 0.51
N ASP A 280 -19.38 3.23 0.62
CA ASP A 280 -20.06 3.84 -0.52
C ASP A 280 -19.05 4.51 -1.45
N ILE A 281 -18.05 5.21 -0.88
CA ILE A 281 -16.94 5.81 -1.65
C ILE A 281 -16.11 4.75 -2.38
N ILE A 282 -15.76 3.65 -1.70
CA ILE A 282 -14.98 2.55 -2.29
C ILE A 282 -15.79 1.83 -3.38
N GLU A 283 -17.10 1.70 -3.23
CA GLU A 283 -17.97 1.09 -4.23
C GLU A 283 -18.14 1.97 -5.47
N GLU A 284 -18.18 3.29 -5.33
CA GLU A 284 -18.17 4.22 -6.46
C GLU A 284 -16.88 4.14 -7.30
N MET A 285 -15.78 3.64 -6.71
CA MET A 285 -14.54 3.36 -7.43
C MET A 285 -14.68 2.11 -8.31
N GLU A 286 -15.59 1.18 -7.99
CA GLU A 286 -15.79 -0.03 -8.79
C GLU A 286 -16.34 0.29 -10.18
N GLY A 287 -15.79 -0.38 -11.19
CA GLY A 287 -16.12 -0.12 -12.61
C GLY A 287 -15.23 0.94 -13.24
N GLN A 288 -14.51 1.75 -12.46
CA GLN A 288 -13.48 2.63 -13.00
C GLN A 288 -12.29 1.80 -13.50
N SER A 289 -11.83 2.06 -14.72
CA SER A 289 -10.77 1.29 -15.39
C SER A 289 -9.51 1.11 -14.53
N LEU A 290 -9.11 2.17 -13.81
CA LEU A 290 -7.95 2.16 -12.91
C LEU A 290 -8.14 1.26 -11.67
N TYR A 291 -9.38 1.07 -11.22
CA TYR A 291 -9.70 0.31 -10.02
C TYR A 291 -10.04 -1.16 -10.30
N ASN A 292 -10.42 -1.50 -11.53
CA ASN A 292 -10.82 -2.86 -11.91
C ASN A 292 -9.76 -3.94 -11.60
N LYS A 293 -8.48 -3.57 -11.53
CA LYS A 293 -7.40 -4.49 -11.13
C LYS A 293 -7.32 -4.78 -9.62
N PHE A 294 -8.04 -4.01 -8.79
CA PHE A 294 -8.06 -4.10 -7.33
C PHE A 294 -9.35 -4.72 -6.79
N VAL A 295 -10.15 -5.35 -7.65
CA VAL A 295 -11.42 -5.98 -7.29
C VAL A 295 -11.22 -7.01 -6.18
N GLY A 296 -12.09 -6.96 -5.17
CA GLY A 296 -12.07 -7.91 -4.09
C GLY A 296 -13.24 -7.78 -3.12
N GLY A 297 -13.00 -8.23 -1.90
CA GLY A 297 -13.92 -8.16 -0.77
C GLY A 297 -14.03 -6.76 -0.19
N LEU A 298 -15.23 -6.42 0.25
CA LEU A 298 -15.55 -5.20 0.98
C LEU A 298 -16.65 -5.53 1.99
N ALA A 299 -16.51 -5.08 3.23
CA ALA A 299 -17.51 -5.28 4.27
C ALA A 299 -17.35 -4.27 5.40
N ARG A 300 -18.45 -3.87 6.03
CA ARG A 300 -18.42 -3.00 7.22
C ARG A 300 -18.61 -3.83 8.48
N TYR A 301 -17.99 -3.39 9.55
CA TYR A 301 -18.12 -4.01 10.86
C TYR A 301 -18.54 -2.98 11.89
N ARG A 302 -19.49 -3.40 12.73
CA ARG A 302 -19.93 -2.61 13.88
C ARG A 302 -18.86 -2.59 14.95
N LYS A 303 -18.91 -1.59 15.81
CA LYS A 303 -18.11 -1.56 17.04
C LYS A 303 -18.40 -2.79 17.91
N THR A 304 -17.38 -3.22 18.64
CA THR A 304 -17.48 -4.22 19.70
C THR A 304 -16.84 -3.63 20.98
N PRO A 305 -16.86 -4.33 22.12
CA PRO A 305 -16.09 -3.91 23.29
C PRO A 305 -14.57 -3.83 23.05
N HIS A 306 -14.06 -4.44 21.97
CA HIS A 306 -12.62 -4.52 21.69
C HIS A 306 -12.13 -3.53 20.63
N HIS A 307 -13.02 -3.02 19.78
CA HIS A 307 -12.64 -2.11 18.69
C HIS A 307 -13.84 -1.25 18.23
N GLY A 308 -13.54 -0.11 17.60
CA GLY A 308 -14.53 0.74 16.92
C GLY A 308 -15.07 0.14 15.62
N PRO A 309 -15.94 0.86 14.90
CA PRO A 309 -16.36 0.44 13.57
C PRO A 309 -15.18 0.50 12.60
N PHE A 310 -15.17 -0.36 11.60
CA PHE A 310 -14.12 -0.42 10.57
C PHE A 310 -14.65 -0.99 9.26
N VAL A 311 -13.88 -0.83 8.20
CA VAL A 311 -14.14 -1.40 6.89
C VAL A 311 -13.07 -2.43 6.56
N HIS A 312 -13.50 -3.64 6.23
CA HIS A 312 -12.63 -4.65 5.65
C HIS A 312 -12.50 -4.43 4.15
N ILE A 313 -11.28 -4.47 3.63
CA ILE A 313 -10.99 -4.52 2.20
C ILE A 313 -10.02 -5.65 1.87
N ASP A 314 -10.17 -6.24 0.70
CA ASP A 314 -9.12 -7.08 0.12
C ASP A 314 -9.07 -7.04 -1.40
N GLU A 315 -8.06 -7.71 -1.98
CA GLU A 315 -7.86 -7.87 -3.42
C GLU A 315 -7.97 -9.34 -3.86
N ARG A 316 -8.96 -10.07 -3.33
CA ARG A 316 -9.17 -11.52 -3.64
C ARG A 316 -9.36 -11.83 -5.12
N GLY A 317 -9.60 -10.84 -5.98
CA GLY A 317 -9.74 -10.99 -7.42
C GLY A 317 -11.17 -11.25 -7.90
N TYR A 318 -12.16 -11.19 -7.02
CA TYR A 318 -13.59 -11.21 -7.36
C TYR A 318 -14.39 -10.39 -6.36
N LYS A 319 -15.50 -9.81 -6.81
CA LYS A 319 -16.39 -9.01 -5.95
C LYS A 319 -17.02 -9.91 -4.88
N ALA A 320 -16.91 -9.49 -3.64
CA ALA A 320 -17.60 -10.11 -2.51
C ALA A 320 -18.05 -9.04 -1.52
N ARG A 321 -19.27 -9.17 -1.01
CA ARG A 321 -19.90 -8.28 -0.03
C ARG A 321 -20.52 -9.08 1.07
N TRP A 322 -20.40 -8.59 2.30
CA TRP A 322 -21.05 -9.15 3.47
C TRP A 322 -21.14 -8.08 4.55
N ASN A 323 -22.03 -8.30 5.52
CA ASN A 323 -22.31 -7.36 6.60
C ASN A 323 -22.74 -5.95 6.12
N ASP A 324 -23.32 -5.85 4.91
CA ASP A 324 -23.99 -4.63 4.44
C ASP A 324 -25.23 -4.31 5.26
#